data_AF-A0A7G1INR7-F1
#
_entry.id   AF-A0A7G1INR7-F1
#
_cell.length_a   1.000
_cell.length_b   1.000
_cell.length_c   1.000
_cell.angle_alpha   90.00
_cell.angle_beta   90.00
_cell.angle_gamma   90.00
#
_symmetry.space_group_name_H-M   'P 1'
#
loop_
_entity.id
_entity.type
_entity.pdbx_description
1 polymer ?
#
loop_
_entity_poly.entity_id
_entity_poly.type
_entity_poly.pdbx_seq_one_letter_code
_entity_poly.pdbx_strand_id
1 'polypeptide(L)'
;MIGNFDDVAPTPLQLRAVGRLLGWRLGMDDVDPKGTVELESAGSSYTTFPAGAIARLPAIFTHRDVGNTDCPGNAGYALMDEIRDIAAHFNDPPRSC
;
A
#
# COMPACT_ATOMS: atom_id res chain seq x y z
N MET A 1 -6.09 -6.99 3.03
CA MET A 1 -7.21 -6.91 4.00
C MET A 1 -8.12 -8.10 3.78
N ILE A 2 -8.69 -8.70 4.82
CA ILE A 2 -9.66 -9.81 4.64
C ILE A 2 -11.01 -9.20 4.24
N GLY A 3 -11.52 -9.55 3.06
CA GLY A 3 -12.80 -9.08 2.51
C GLY A 3 -12.76 -8.97 0.98
N ASN A 4 -13.91 -8.66 0.37
CA ASN A 4 -14.01 -8.17 -1.01
C ASN A 4 -14.34 -6.68 -0.97
N PHE A 5 -13.52 -5.86 -1.64
CA PHE A 5 -13.67 -4.41 -1.67
C PHE A 5 -13.80 -3.85 -3.10
N ASP A 6 -14.44 -4.61 -3.99
CA ASP A 6 -14.82 -4.12 -5.31
C ASP A 6 -15.80 -2.95 -5.18
N ASP A 7 -16.92 -3.15 -4.46
CA ASP A 7 -17.98 -2.14 -4.30
C ASP A 7 -18.14 -1.60 -2.88
N VAL A 8 -17.66 -2.34 -1.87
CA VAL A 8 -17.81 -1.98 -0.46
C VAL A 8 -16.46 -1.60 0.10
N ALA A 9 -16.35 -0.42 0.73
CA ALA A 9 -15.10 0.02 1.33
C ALA A 9 -14.71 -0.84 2.54
N PRO A 10 -13.41 -1.05 2.79
CA PRO A 10 -12.91 -1.54 4.07
C PRO A 10 -13.41 -0.69 5.23
N THR A 11 -13.62 -1.30 6.39
CA THR A 11 -14.02 -0.57 7.59
C THR A 11 -12.92 0.39 8.04
N PRO A 12 -13.25 1.50 8.73
CA PRO A 12 -12.25 2.40 9.31
C PRO A 12 -11.25 1.70 10.25
N LEU A 13 -11.68 0.63 10.93
CA LEU A 13 -10.79 -0.18 11.76
C LEU A 13 -9.77 -0.95 10.92
N GLN A 14 -10.17 -1.51 9.79
CA GLN A 14 -9.26 -2.22 8.87
C GLN A 14 -8.24 -1.26 8.26
N LEU A 15 -8.67 -0.07 7.80
CA LEU A 15 -7.76 0.96 7.28
C LEU A 15 -6.73 1.36 8.31
N ARG A 16 -7.16 1.67 9.55
CA ARG A 16 -6.25 2.02 10.65
C ARG A 16 -5.29 0.90 11.01
N ALA A 17 -5.76 -0.34 11.08
CA ALA A 17 -4.92 -1.49 11.41
C ALA A 17 -3.85 -1.73 10.33
N VAL A 18 -4.23 -1.68 9.05
CA VAL A 18 -3.31 -1.86 7.92
C VAL A 18 -2.33 -0.70 7.81
N GLY A 19 -2.80 0.55 7.86
CA GLY A 19 -1.92 1.72 7.80
C GLY A 19 -0.88 1.72 8.92
N ARG A 20 -1.28 1.42 10.16
CA ARG A 20 -0.32 1.32 11.29
C ARG A 20 0.66 0.16 11.14
N LEU A 21 0.21 -1.00 10.65
CA LEU A 21 1.09 -2.14 10.38
C LEU A 21 2.15 -1.79 9.32
N LEU A 22 1.74 -1.11 8.25
CA LEU A 22 2.65 -0.66 7.19
C LEU A 22 3.61 0.40 7.72
N GLY A 23 3.11 1.41 8.44
CA GLY A 23 3.95 2.45 9.06
C GLY A 23 5.00 1.87 10.00
N TRP A 24 4.62 0.90 10.85
CA TRP A 24 5.57 0.17 11.69
C TRP A 24 6.64 -0.53 10.85
N ARG A 25 6.23 -1.31 9.84
CA ARG A 25 7.16 -2.12 9.05
C ARG A 25 8.16 -1.24 8.29
N LEU A 26 7.67 -0.19 7.63
CA LEU A 26 8.48 0.75 6.87
C LEU A 26 9.41 1.57 7.77
N GLY A 27 8.92 1.94 8.97
CA GLY A 27 9.71 2.65 9.97
C GLY A 27 10.90 1.85 10.52
N MET A 28 10.91 0.51 10.41
CA MET A 28 12.08 -0.30 10.77
C MET A 28 13.27 -0.07 9.83
N ASP A 29 13.00 0.33 8.59
CA ASP A 29 13.99 0.50 7.52
C ASP A 29 14.10 1.97 7.03
N ASP A 30 13.56 2.92 7.80
CA ASP A 30 13.53 4.37 7.51
C ASP A 30 12.93 4.73 6.14
N VAL A 31 11.95 3.94 5.68
CA VAL A 31 11.25 4.19 4.41
C VAL A 31 10.07 5.12 4.65
N ASP A 32 10.03 6.25 3.92
CA ASP A 32 8.87 7.16 3.92
C ASP A 32 7.63 6.47 3.30
N PRO A 33 6.54 6.29 4.07
CA PRO A 33 5.29 5.71 3.56
C PRO A 33 4.65 6.48 2.39
N LYS A 34 4.96 7.76 2.23
CA LYS A 34 4.51 8.61 1.12
C LYS A 34 5.57 8.78 0.03
N GLY A 35 6.74 8.18 0.21
CA GLY A 35 7.83 8.19 -0.74
C GLY A 35 7.60 7.26 -1.94
N THR A 36 8.64 7.16 -2.77
CA THR A 36 8.67 6.28 -3.94
C THR A 36 9.86 5.33 -3.88
N VAL A 37 9.70 4.14 -4.42
CA VAL A 37 10.72 3.09 -4.52
C VAL A 37 10.91 2.65 -5.97
N GLU A 38 12.10 2.13 -6.26
CA GLU A 38 12.41 1.52 -7.56
C GLU A 38 12.58 0.01 -7.35
N LEU A 39 11.81 -0.80 -8.07
CA LEU A 39 11.81 -2.25 -7.96
C LEU A 39 12.07 -2.88 -9.33
N GLU A 40 13.06 -3.77 -9.41
CA GLU A 40 13.30 -4.55 -10.61
C GLU A 40 12.34 -5.74 -10.70
N SER A 41 11.64 -5.86 -11.82
CA SER A 41 10.78 -7.01 -12.09
C SER A 41 11.61 -8.23 -12.48
N ALA A 42 11.43 -9.34 -11.78
CA ALA A 42 11.95 -10.64 -12.22
C ALA A 42 11.22 -11.17 -13.47
N GLY A 43 10.06 -10.60 -13.81
CA GLY A 43 9.17 -11.02 -14.90
C GLY A 43 8.43 -12.33 -14.61
N SER A 44 7.16 -12.39 -15.02
CA SER A 44 6.33 -13.60 -15.02
C SER A 44 5.04 -13.37 -15.82
N SER A 45 4.24 -14.41 -16.02
CA SER A 45 2.88 -14.28 -16.57
C SER A 45 1.89 -13.59 -15.62
N TYR A 46 2.27 -13.31 -14.38
CA TYR A 46 1.41 -12.70 -13.36
C TYR A 46 1.65 -11.21 -13.14
N THR A 47 2.68 -10.64 -13.77
CA THR A 47 3.01 -9.21 -13.68
C THR A 47 2.83 -8.51 -15.03
N THR A 48 2.58 -7.21 -14.97
CA THR A 48 2.53 -6.32 -16.13
C THR A 48 3.93 -5.83 -16.55
N PHE A 49 4.94 -6.01 -15.70
CA PHE A 49 6.31 -5.54 -15.96
C PHE A 49 7.18 -6.67 -16.55
N PRO A 50 7.81 -6.46 -17.72
CA PRO A 50 8.73 -7.45 -18.28
C PRO A 50 9.96 -7.65 -17.38
N ALA A 51 10.63 -8.80 -17.52
CA ALA A 51 11.85 -9.09 -16.76
C ALA A 51 12.92 -8.02 -16.98
N GLY A 52 13.56 -7.58 -15.90
CA GLY A 52 14.59 -6.52 -15.89
C GLY A 52 14.04 -5.09 -15.95
N ALA A 53 12.72 -4.90 -16.06
CA ALA A 53 12.14 -3.55 -16.00
C ALA A 53 12.20 -2.98 -14.58
N ILE A 54 12.59 -1.71 -14.46
CA ILE A 54 12.56 -0.97 -13.20
C ILE A 54 11.22 -0.24 -13.08
N ALA A 55 10.40 -0.67 -12.12
CA ALA A 55 9.14 -0.03 -11.78
C ALA A 55 9.36 1.05 -10.71
N ARG A 56 8.99 2.29 -11.00
CA ARG A 56 8.97 3.39 -10.03
C ARG A 56 7.57 3.47 -9.42
N LEU A 57 7.44 3.13 -8.15
CA LEU A 57 6.16 2.93 -7.46
C LEU A 57 6.12 3.74 -6.16
N PRO A 58 4.94 4.12 -5.65
CA PRO A 58 4.81 4.56 -4.26
C PRO A 58 5.35 3.49 -3.30
N ALA A 59 5.90 3.86 -2.14
CA ALA A 59 6.40 2.89 -1.16
C ALA A 59 5.29 1.94 -0.65
N ILE A 60 4.05 2.42 -0.64
CA ILE A 60 2.84 1.62 -0.41
C ILE A 60 2.02 1.59 -1.71
N PHE A 61 2.00 0.45 -2.37
CA PHE A 61 1.25 0.18 -3.61
C PHE A 61 0.41 -1.10 -3.47
N THR A 62 -0.44 -1.36 -4.45
CA THR A 62 -1.40 -2.46 -4.43
C THR A 62 -0.99 -3.62 -5.33
N HIS A 63 -1.65 -4.78 -5.17
CA HIS A 63 -1.41 -5.92 -6.07
C HIS A 63 -1.73 -5.59 -7.53
N ARG A 64 -2.78 -4.78 -7.78
CA ARG A 64 -3.18 -4.31 -9.11
C ARG A 64 -2.11 -3.46 -9.80
N ASP A 65 -1.30 -2.73 -9.04
CA ASP A 65 -0.29 -1.82 -9.63
C ASP A 65 0.86 -2.58 -10.31
N VAL A 66 1.09 -3.85 -9.95
CA VAL A 66 2.20 -4.67 -10.47
C VAL A 66 1.77 -6.02 -11.02
N GLY A 67 0.53 -6.43 -10.76
CA GLY A 67 0.00 -7.76 -11.07
C GLY A 67 -1.24 -7.72 -11.95
N ASN A 68 -1.48 -8.83 -12.65
CA ASN A 68 -2.67 -9.03 -13.48
C ASN A 68 -3.88 -9.38 -12.58
N THR A 69 -4.35 -8.42 -11.77
CA THR A 69 -5.42 -8.64 -10.78
C THR A 69 -6.16 -7.35 -10.44
N ASP A 70 -7.42 -7.49 -10.02
CA ASP A 70 -8.21 -6.36 -9.50
C ASP A 70 -7.96 -6.10 -8.00
N CYS A 71 -7.22 -6.95 -7.28
CA CYS A 71 -6.94 -6.74 -5.85
C CYS A 71 -6.21 -5.39 -5.61
N PRO A 72 -6.78 -4.47 -4.81
CA PRO A 72 -7.58 -4.72 -3.62
C PRO A 72 -9.08 -4.43 -3.78
N GLY A 73 -9.59 -4.41 -5.01
CA GLY A 73 -10.94 -3.96 -5.37
C GLY A 73 -11.02 -2.44 -5.52
N ASN A 74 -12.03 -1.93 -6.24
CA ASN A 74 -12.11 -0.51 -6.60
C ASN A 74 -12.33 0.39 -5.37
N ALA A 75 -13.24 0.00 -4.46
CA ALA A 75 -13.47 0.74 -3.22
C ALA A 75 -12.22 0.71 -2.31
N GLY A 76 -11.48 -0.40 -2.28
CA GLY A 76 -10.21 -0.48 -1.56
C GLY A 76 -9.11 0.38 -2.18
N TYR A 77 -8.99 0.37 -3.50
CA TYR A 77 -7.97 1.13 -4.24
C TYR A 77 -8.14 2.65 -4.06
N ALA A 78 -9.40 3.12 -4.00
CA ALA A 78 -9.71 4.53 -3.76
C ALA A 78 -9.22 5.07 -2.40
N LEU A 79 -8.89 4.19 -1.45
CA LEU A 79 -8.49 4.55 -0.09
C LEU A 79 -6.98 4.42 0.15
N MET A 80 -6.18 4.21 -0.91
CA MET A 80 -4.73 4.04 -0.77
C MET A 80 -4.03 5.29 -0.23
N ASP A 81 -4.54 6.48 -0.53
CA ASP A 81 -3.99 7.72 0.03
C ASP A 81 -4.26 7.82 1.54
N GLU A 82 -5.44 7.41 2.00
CA GLU A 82 -5.75 7.34 3.45
C GLU A 82 -4.85 6.32 4.16
N ILE A 83 -4.59 5.16 3.55
CA ILE A 83 -3.66 4.16 4.12
C ILE A 83 -2.24 4.73 4.23
N ARG A 84 -1.76 5.45 3.21
CA ARG A 84 -0.44 6.11 3.23
C ARG A 84 -0.36 7.19 4.30
N ASP A 85 -1.41 8.00 4.45
CA ASP A 85 -1.46 9.02 5.48
C ASP A 85 -1.44 8.40 6.89
N ILE A 86 -2.25 7.37 7.14
CA ILE A 86 -2.23 6.65 8.43
C ILE A 86 -0.84 6.06 8.70
N ALA A 87 -0.19 5.49 7.68
CA ALA A 87 1.14 4.92 7.80
C ALA A 87 2.21 5.98 8.11
N ALA A 88 2.16 7.14 7.45
CA ALA A 88 3.08 8.25 7.68
C ALA A 88 2.98 8.81 9.11
N HIS A 89 1.78 8.80 9.68
CA HIS A 89 1.52 9.27 11.05
C HIS A 89 1.73 8.19 12.12
N PHE A 90 2.27 7.01 11.78
CA PHE A 90 2.45 5.91 12.76
C PHE A 90 3.36 6.31 13.94
N ASN A 91 4.39 7.13 13.68
CA ASN A 91 5.35 7.59 14.68
C ASN A 91 4.96 8.91 15.35
N ASP A 92 3.81 9.49 14.99
CA ASP A 92 3.38 10.74 15.61
C ASP A 92 3.10 10.51 17.09
N PRO A 93 3.63 11.36 17.99
CA PRO A 93 3.21 11.32 19.38
C PRO A 93 1.69 11.53 19.45
N PRO A 94 0.98 10.85 20.38
CA PRO A 94 -0.45 11.08 20.54
C PRO A 94 -0.67 12.58 20.77
N ARG A 95 -1.57 13.19 19.98
CA ARG A 95 -1.94 14.59 20.18
C ARG A 95 -2.41 14.73 21.62
N SER A 96 -1.65 15.45 22.43
CA SER A 96 -2.02 15.82 23.79
C SER A 96 -3.38 16.53 23.75
N CYS A 97 -4.30 16.08 24.60
CA CYS A 97 -5.61 16.68 24.82
C CYS A 97 -5.51 18.13 25.29
#